data_AF-A0A7J8NLS8-F1
#
_entry.id   AF-A0A7J8NLS8-F1
#
_cell.length_a   1.000
_cell.length_b   1.000
_cell.length_c   1.000
_cell.angle_alpha   90.00
_cell.angle_beta   90.00
_cell.angle_gamma   90.00
#
_symmetry.space_group_name_H-M   'P 1'
#
loop_
_entity.id
_entity.type
_entity.pdbx_description
1 polymer ?
#
loop_
_entity_poly.entity_id
_entity_poly.type
_entity_poly.pdbx_seq_one_letter_code
_entity_poly.pdbx_strand_id
1 'polypeptide(L)'
;YKKISELSTLCGYEILFIIFSPKAKHYSFAHPSIKSVTKRFLNPNQPLYETTDAPVEAYRKVRIKSLVQDYNKVHDQLDASKEKQKAFYLA
;
A
#
# COMPACT_ATOMS: atom_id res chain seq x y z
N TYR A 1 12.70 7.06 4.23
CA TYR A 1 11.33 6.53 4.27
C TYR A 1 10.58 6.69 2.95
N LYS A 2 10.54 7.88 2.34
CA LYS A 2 9.78 8.16 1.10
C LYS A 2 9.94 7.11 -0.02
N LYS A 3 11.17 6.81 -0.45
CA LYS A 3 11.40 5.79 -1.51
C LYS A 3 10.89 4.40 -1.14
N ILE A 4 10.95 4.04 0.13
CA ILE A 4 10.55 2.72 0.63
C ILE A 4 9.03 2.64 0.72
N SER A 5 8.38 3.71 1.16
CA SER A 5 6.91 3.79 1.12
C SER A 5 6.39 3.78 -0.31
N GLU A 6 7.06 4.45 -1.25
CA GLU A 6 6.73 4.40 -2.68
C GLU A 6 6.86 2.98 -3.23
N LEU A 7 7.98 2.30 -2.97
CA LEU A 7 8.20 0.91 -3.38
C LEU A 7 7.12 -0.04 -2.84
N SER A 8 6.78 0.09 -1.55
CA SER A 8 5.73 -0.71 -0.92
C SER A 8 4.35 -0.43 -1.53
N THR A 9 4.04 0.83 -1.80
CA THR A 9 2.74 1.25 -2.36
C THR A 9 2.59 0.84 -3.82
N LEU A 10 3.60 1.07 -4.65
CA LEU A 10 3.53 0.87 -6.11
C LEU A 10 3.68 -0.61 -6.49
N CYS A 11 4.50 -1.36 -5.77
CA CYS A 11 4.80 -2.75 -6.11
C CYS A 11 4.16 -3.75 -5.14
N GLY A 12 3.45 -3.29 -4.10
CA GLY A 12 2.80 -4.17 -3.12
C GLY A 12 3.75 -4.94 -2.22
N TYR A 13 5.00 -4.49 -2.07
CA TYR A 13 5.97 -5.17 -1.21
C TYR A 13 5.64 -4.98 0.27
N GLU A 14 5.68 -6.07 1.03
CA GLU A 14 5.72 -6.05 2.48
C GLU A 14 7.18 -5.95 2.94
N ILE A 15 7.56 -4.81 3.51
CA ILE A 15 8.96 -4.42 3.75
C ILE A 15 9.16 -4.13 5.24
N LEU A 16 10.33 -4.50 5.77
CA LEU A 16 10.89 -3.97 7.02
C LEU A 16 12.23 -3.32 6.69
N PHE A 17 12.41 -2.08 7.14
CA PHE A 17 13.63 -1.31 6.94
C PHE A 17 14.07 -0.69 8.26
N ILE A 18 15.33 -0.92 8.65
CA ILE A 18 15.90 -0.50 9.93
C ILE A 18 17.21 0.23 9.65
N ILE A 19 17.36 1.45 10.18
CA ILE A 19 18.60 2.22 10.14
C ILE A 19 19.12 2.40 11.56
N PHE A 20 20.40 2.08 11.77
CA PHE A 20 21.11 2.40 13.00
C PHE A 20 21.93 3.67 12.78
N SER A 21 21.68 4.70 13.58
CA SER A 21 22.53 5.89 13.59
C SER A 21 23.83 5.63 14.36
N PRO A 22 24.92 6.38 14.08
CA PRO A 22 26.17 6.28 14.84
C PRO A 22 26.01 6.51 16.35
N LYS A 23 24.96 7.23 16.77
CA LYS A 23 24.61 7.48 18.18
C LYS A 23 23.75 6.36 18.79
N ALA A 24 23.82 5.14 18.25
CA ALA A 24 23.06 3.96 18.68
C ALA A 24 21.51 4.10 18.67
N LYS A 25 20.96 5.19 18.13
CA LYS A 25 19.51 5.33 17.95
C LYS A 25 19.09 4.61 16.66
N HIS A 26 18.10 3.73 16.77
CA HIS A 26 17.50 3.08 15.61
C HIS A 26 16.28 3.85 15.11
N TYR A 27 16.03 3.71 13.82
CA TYR A 27 14.79 4.13 13.20
C TYR A 27 14.28 3.02 12.29
N SER A 28 12.98 2.74 12.34
CA SER A 28 12.37 1.66 11.58
C SER A 28 11.17 2.14 10.78
N PHE A 29 10.97 1.49 9.64
CA PHE A 29 9.77 1.58 8.83
C PHE A 29 9.35 0.17 8.45
N ALA A 30 8.05 -0.12 8.52
CA ALA A 30 7.54 -1.39 8.04
C ALA A 30 6.15 -1.24 7.43
N HIS A 31 5.88 -2.09 6.44
CA HIS A 31 4.56 -2.26 5.84
C HIS A 31 4.25 -3.75 5.69
N PRO A 32 3.05 -4.23 6.09
CA PRO A 32 1.92 -3.46 6.61
C PRO A 32 2.06 -3.03 8.08
N SER A 33 2.90 -3.73 8.87
CA SER A 33 3.27 -3.35 10.23
C SER A 33 4.57 -4.04 10.63
N ILE A 34 5.28 -3.52 11.64
CA ILE A 34 6.51 -4.17 12.16
C ILE A 34 6.18 -5.58 12.64
N LYS A 35 5.11 -5.75 13.43
CA LYS A 35 4.70 -7.04 13.98
C LYS A 35 4.43 -8.09 12.90
N SER A 36 3.70 -7.71 11.85
CA SER A 36 3.36 -8.62 10.74
C SER A 36 4.62 -9.08 10.00
N VAL A 37 5.48 -8.13 9.61
CA VAL A 37 6.71 -8.45 8.87
C VAL A 37 7.71 -9.24 9.73
N THR A 38 7.84 -8.92 11.02
CA THR A 38 8.68 -9.67 11.96
C THR A 38 8.17 -11.10 12.17
N LYS A 39 6.84 -11.30 12.33
CA LYS A 39 6.29 -12.65 12.48
C LYS A 39 6.61 -13.52 11.27
N ARG A 40 6.47 -12.96 10.05
CA ARG A 40 6.83 -13.66 8.81
C ARG A 40 8.33 -13.94 8.70
N PHE A 41 9.17 -12.97 9.08
CA PHE A 41 10.62 -13.15 9.06
C PHE A 41 11.08 -14.28 10.00
N LEU A 42 10.50 -14.35 11.21
CA LEU A 42 10.82 -15.39 12.18
C LEU A 42 10.22 -16.76 11.82
N ASN A 43 9.14 -16.79 11.04
CA ASN A 43 8.42 -18.01 10.67
C ASN A 43 8.20 -18.08 9.14
N PRO A 44 9.27 -18.30 8.34
CA PRO A 44 9.18 -18.23 6.88
C PRO A 44 8.27 -19.31 6.26
N ASN A 45 8.07 -20.42 6.97
CA ASN A 45 7.25 -21.54 6.52
C ASN A 45 5.78 -21.45 6.98
N GLN A 46 5.42 -20.45 7.80
CA GLN A 46 4.04 -20.33 8.28
C GLN A 46 3.12 -19.82 7.17
N PRO A 47 1.95 -20.46 6.98
CA PRO A 47 0.94 -19.94 6.07
C PRO A 47 0.47 -18.54 6.50
N LEU A 48 0.30 -17.64 5.54
CA LEU A 48 -0.11 -16.25 5.76
C LEU A 48 -1.42 -16.10 6.56
N TYR A 49 -2.32 -17.09 6.50
CA TYR A 49 -3.60 -17.06 7.21
C TYR A 49 -3.50 -17.39 8.71
N GLU A 50 -2.38 -17.95 9.18
CA GLU A 50 -2.16 -18.29 10.60
C GLU A 50 -1.54 -17.12 11.40
N THR A 51 -1.38 -15.96 10.76
CA THR A 51 -0.93 -14.75 11.43
C THR A 51 -2.08 -14.12 12.21
N THR A 52 -1.84 -13.71 13.46
CA THR A 52 -2.84 -13.08 14.34
C THR A 52 -3.48 -11.84 13.71
N ASP A 53 -2.79 -11.22 12.75
CA ASP A 53 -3.23 -10.03 12.03
C ASP A 53 -3.90 -10.37 10.67
N ALA A 54 -4.01 -11.65 10.28
CA ALA A 54 -4.53 -12.08 8.98
C ALA A 54 -5.98 -11.60 8.70
N PRO A 55 -6.93 -11.61 9.65
CA PRO A 55 -8.26 -11.05 9.40
C PRO A 55 -8.20 -9.55 9.12
N VAL A 56 -7.43 -8.80 9.91
CA VAL A 56 -7.26 -7.35 9.75
C VAL A 56 -6.65 -7.01 8.40
N GLU A 57 -5.64 -7.75 7.96
CA GLU A 57 -5.01 -7.55 6.66
C GLU A 57 -5.94 -7.95 5.49
N ALA A 58 -6.75 -9.00 5.64
CA ALA A 58 -7.77 -9.35 4.65
C ALA A 58 -8.80 -8.21 4.47
N TYR A 59 -9.31 -7.65 5.57
CA TYR A 59 -10.20 -6.49 5.54
C TYR A 59 -9.54 -5.26 4.90
N ARG A 60 -8.27 -4.98 5.23
CA ARG A 60 -7.51 -3.88 4.59
C ARG A 60 -7.42 -4.06 3.08
N LYS A 61 -7.07 -5.27 2.60
CA LYS A 61 -6.97 -5.56 1.17
C LYS A 61 -8.30 -5.37 0.45
N VAL A 62 -9.41 -5.86 1.02
CA VAL A 62 -10.76 -5.65 0.47
C VAL A 62 -11.10 -4.17 0.40
N ARG A 63 -10.83 -3.42 1.47
CA ARG A 63 -11.12 -1.98 1.49
C ARG A 63 -10.27 -1.18 0.51
N ILE A 64 -8.98 -1.48 0.39
CA ILE A 64 -8.10 -0.84 -0.60
C ILE A 64 -8.61 -1.13 -2.01
N LYS A 65 -9.00 -2.37 -2.31
CA LYS A 65 -9.55 -2.74 -3.62
C LYS A 65 -10.81 -1.93 -3.95
N SER A 66 -11.73 -1.80 -2.99
CA SER A 66 -12.94 -0.97 -3.16
C SER A 66 -12.58 0.50 -3.44
N LEU A 67 -11.66 1.07 -2.66
CA LEU A 67 -11.25 2.47 -2.83
C LEU A 67 -10.56 2.71 -4.18
N VAL A 68 -9.74 1.78 -4.65
CA VAL A 68 -9.11 1.86 -5.98
C VAL A 68 -10.17 1.80 -7.08
N GLN A 69 -11.19 0.96 -6.94
CA GLN A 69 -12.30 0.91 -7.89
C GLN A 69 -13.08 2.22 -7.93
N ASP A 70 -13.41 2.79 -6.76
CA ASP A 70 -14.13 4.07 -6.67
C ASP A 70 -13.30 5.22 -7.26
N TYR A 71 -11.99 5.24 -6.96
CA TYR A 71 -11.06 6.23 -7.50
C TYR A 71 -11.02 6.18 -9.03
N ASN A 72 -10.81 4.99 -9.60
CA ASN A 72 -10.74 4.82 -11.06
C ASN A 72 -12.04 5.25 -11.72
N LYS A 73 -13.20 4.88 -11.14
CA LYS A 73 -14.50 5.28 -11.68
C LYS A 73 -14.67 6.80 -11.75
N VAL A 74 -14.34 7.52 -10.68
CA VAL A 74 -14.44 8.99 -10.65
C VAL A 74 -13.42 9.62 -11.60
N HIS A 75 -12.23 9.04 -11.71
CA HIS A 75 -11.18 9.49 -12.62
C HIS A 75 -11.63 9.38 -14.09
N ASP A 76 -12.19 8.24 -14.49
CA ASP A 76 -12.71 8.01 -15.84
C ASP A 76 -13.85 8.99 -16.19
N GLN A 77 -14.74 9.27 -15.23
CA GLN A 77 -15.83 10.24 -15.40
C GLN A 77 -15.31 11.67 -15.60
N LEU A 78 -14.28 12.05 -14.84
CA LEU A 78 -13.63 13.35 -14.96
C LEU A 78 -13.00 13.51 -16.34
N ASP A 79 -12.28 12.51 -16.83
CA ASP A 79 -11.62 12.59 -18.13
C ASP A 79 -12.62 12.59 -19.29
N ALA A 80 -13.69 11.79 -19.22
CA ALA A 80 -14.78 11.86 -20.19
C ALA A 80 -15.45 13.25 -20.22
N SER A 81 -15.58 13.90 -19.06
CA SER A 81 -16.17 15.25 -18.97
C SER A 81 -15.25 16.31 -19.58
N LYS A 82 -13.93 16.19 -19.38
CA LYS A 82 -12.94 17.08 -20.01
C LYS A 82 -12.95 16.96 -21.53
N GLU A 83 -13.04 15.74 -22.08
CA GLU A 83 -13.09 15.53 -23.52
C GLU A 83 -14.36 16.12 -24.14
N LYS A 84 -15.52 15.95 -23.48
CA LYS A 84 -16.77 16.61 -23.90
C LYS A 84 -16.64 18.14 -23.89
N GLN A 85 -16.02 18.71 -22.85
CA GLN A 85 -15.81 20.15 -22.75
C GLN A 85 -14.87 20.66 -23.85
N LYS A 86 -13.78 19.95 -24.16
CA LYS A 86 -12.90 20.29 -25.28
C LYS A 86 -13.64 20.24 -26.62
N ALA A 87 -14.42 19.19 -26.86
CA ALA A 87 -15.21 19.06 -28.08
C ALA A 87 -16.24 20.19 -28.24
N PHE A 88 -16.87 20.61 -27.14
CA PHE A 88 -17.77 21.76 -27.12
C PHE A 88 -17.08 23.08 -27.49
N TYR A 89 -15.84 23.31 -27.03
CA TYR A 89 -15.09 24.53 -27.38
C TYR A 89 -14.52 24.54 -28.81
N LEU A 90 -14.40 23.37 -29.44
CA LEU A 90 -13.89 23.22 -30.80
C LEU A 90 -15.00 23.18 -31.87
N ALA A 91 -16.26 23.12 -31.45
CA ALA A 91 -17.45 23.19 -32.29
C ALA A 91 -17.96 24.63 -32.39
#